data_AF-A0A538BB91-F1
#
_entry.id   AF-A0A538BB91-F1
#
_cell.length_a   1.000
_cell.length_b   1.000
_cell.length_c   1.000
_cell.angle_alpha   90.00
_cell.angle_beta   90.00
_cell.angle_gamma   90.00
#
_symmetry.space_group_name_H-M   'P 1'
#
loop_
_entity.id
_entity.type
_entity.pdbx_description
1 polymer ?
#
loop_
_entity_poly.entity_id
_entity_poly.type
_entity_poly.pdbx_seq_one_letter_code
_entity_poly.pdbx_strand_id
1 'polypeptide(L)'
;MIAEALAGKRVAVTGATGFLGTALVERLLRSVPDCELVLLVRPGRRASAADRARREIFRNDCFDRLRSEVGDRFDAEVERRVRVVAGDVAVDGLGLGDEDRPLFASADVVVHSGGRELRLARRHRSRGQSPRSGAGGRPAS
;
A
#
# COMPACT_ATOMS: atom_id res chain seq x y z
N MET A 1 -5.75 -21.53 11.37
CA MET A 1 -5.41 -21.43 9.92
C MET A 1 -5.29 -19.97 9.50
N ILE A 2 -4.62 -19.64 8.38
CA ILE A 2 -4.48 -18.25 7.88
C ILE A 2 -5.84 -17.57 7.67
N ALA A 3 -6.84 -18.30 7.16
CA ALA A 3 -8.17 -17.75 6.93
C ALA A 3 -8.85 -17.28 8.23
N GLU A 4 -8.76 -18.06 9.31
CA GLU A 4 -9.31 -17.69 10.62
C GLU A 4 -8.60 -16.47 11.21
N ALA A 5 -7.28 -16.36 11.01
CA ALA A 5 -6.49 -15.24 11.51
C ALA A 5 -6.80 -13.91 10.78
N LEU A 6 -7.32 -13.99 9.55
CA LEU A 6 -7.64 -12.83 8.71
C LEU A 6 -9.14 -12.57 8.56
N ALA A 7 -10.00 -13.42 9.15
CA ALA A 7 -11.44 -13.22 9.14
C ALA A 7 -11.82 -11.90 9.85
N GLY A 8 -12.67 -11.10 9.22
CA GLY A 8 -13.08 -9.79 9.73
C GLY A 8 -11.98 -8.73 9.76
N LYS A 9 -10.79 -9.02 9.19
CA LYS A 9 -9.66 -8.09 9.15
C LYS A 9 -9.66 -7.26 7.88
N ARG A 10 -9.16 -6.04 8.00
CA ARG A 10 -8.79 -5.20 6.85
C ARG A 10 -7.33 -5.41 6.51
N VAL A 11 -7.06 -5.92 5.31
CA VAL A 11 -5.72 -6.24 4.82
C VAL A 11 -5.29 -5.23 3.77
N ALA A 12 -4.27 -4.44 4.07
CA ALA A 12 -3.64 -3.58 3.09
C ALA A 12 -2.60 -4.38 2.27
N VAL A 13 -2.67 -4.29 0.95
CA VAL A 13 -1.72 -4.96 0.04
C VAL A 13 -1.00 -3.90 -0.78
N THR A 14 0.33 -3.91 -0.72
CA THR A 14 1.19 -3.11 -1.61
C THR A 14 1.86 -4.04 -2.62
N GLY A 15 2.10 -3.53 -3.84
CA GLY A 15 2.58 -4.38 -4.95
C GLY A 15 1.50 -5.32 -5.50
N ALA A 16 0.23 -4.98 -5.30
CA ALA A 16 -0.93 -5.80 -5.69
C ALA A 16 -1.03 -6.05 -7.21
N THR A 17 -0.38 -5.22 -8.05
CA THR A 17 -0.33 -5.42 -9.52
C THR A 17 0.78 -6.37 -9.96
N GLY A 18 1.64 -6.85 -9.05
CA GLY A 18 2.68 -7.83 -9.35
C GLY A 18 2.15 -9.26 -9.30
N PHE A 19 2.90 -10.21 -9.86
CA PHE A 19 2.48 -11.62 -9.95
C PHE A 19 1.96 -12.21 -8.63
N LEU A 20 2.77 -12.15 -7.55
CA LEU A 20 2.37 -12.66 -6.24
C LEU A 20 1.25 -11.82 -5.61
N GLY A 21 1.30 -10.49 -5.76
CA GLY A 21 0.29 -9.59 -5.23
C GLY A 21 -1.09 -9.88 -5.80
N THR A 22 -1.19 -10.05 -7.12
CA THR A 22 -2.44 -10.37 -7.80
C THR A 22 -3.00 -11.73 -7.33
N ALA A 23 -2.16 -12.76 -7.28
CA ALA A 23 -2.57 -14.09 -6.81
C ALA A 23 -3.00 -14.08 -5.33
N LEU A 24 -2.35 -13.26 -4.49
CA LEU A 24 -2.74 -13.09 -3.09
C LEU A 24 -4.11 -12.42 -2.97
N VAL A 25 -4.38 -11.37 -3.74
CA VAL A 25 -5.69 -10.69 -3.73
C VAL A 25 -6.80 -11.67 -4.12
N GLU A 26 -6.61 -12.46 -5.18
CA GLU A 26 -7.53 -13.54 -5.56
C GLU A 26 -7.77 -14.51 -4.41
N ARG A 27 -6.68 -15.02 -3.83
CA ARG A 27 -6.75 -16.03 -2.77
C ARG A 27 -7.49 -15.51 -1.55
N LEU A 28 -7.26 -14.27 -1.15
CA LEU A 28 -7.96 -13.64 -0.02
C LEU A 28 -9.45 -13.47 -0.31
N LEU A 29 -9.80 -12.96 -1.50
CA LEU A 29 -11.19 -12.81 -1.91
C LEU A 29 -11.92 -14.16 -1.94
N ARG A 30 -11.28 -15.22 -2.44
CA ARG A 30 -11.90 -16.55 -2.53
C ARG A 30 -11.97 -17.31 -1.20
N SER A 31 -11.00 -17.13 -0.31
CA SER A 31 -10.78 -18.06 0.82
C SER A 31 -11.02 -17.45 2.19
N VAL A 32 -11.14 -16.13 2.26
CA VAL A 32 -11.38 -15.38 3.49
C VAL A 32 -12.54 -14.42 3.22
N PRO A 33 -13.79 -14.91 3.08
CA PRO A 33 -14.92 -14.11 2.60
C PRO A 33 -15.22 -12.86 3.44
N ASP A 34 -14.82 -12.87 4.71
CA ASP A 34 -15.08 -11.80 5.66
C ASP A 34 -13.96 -10.77 5.77
N CYS A 35 -12.88 -10.89 4.99
CA CYS A 35 -11.83 -9.86 4.97
C CYS A 35 -12.15 -8.75 3.96
N GLU A 36 -11.71 -7.54 4.30
CA GLU A 36 -11.68 -6.38 3.41
C GLU A 36 -10.26 -6.12 2.93
N LEU A 37 -10.11 -5.62 1.70
CA LEU A 37 -8.82 -5.35 1.09
C LEU A 37 -8.65 -3.86 0.78
N VAL A 38 -7.49 -3.31 1.13
CA VAL A 38 -7.05 -1.98 0.69
C VAL A 38 -5.83 -2.14 -0.21
N LEU A 39 -5.99 -1.92 -1.50
CA LEU A 39 -4.92 -2.10 -2.48
C LEU A 39 -4.24 -0.75 -2.73
N LEU A 40 -2.97 -0.64 -2.36
CA LEU A 40 -2.15 0.51 -2.74
C LEU A 40 -1.60 0.28 -4.14
N VAL A 41 -2.11 1.09 -5.09
CA VAL A 41 -1.75 1.00 -6.50
C VAL A 41 -1.17 2.32 -6.95
N ARG A 42 0.03 2.25 -7.54
CA ARG A 42 0.66 3.43 -8.13
C ARG A 42 -0.15 3.88 -9.34
N PRO A 43 -0.61 5.13 -9.42
CA PRO A 43 -1.29 5.62 -10.62
C PRO A 43 -0.32 5.59 -11.82
N GLY A 44 -0.88 5.39 -13.01
CA GLY A 44 -0.13 5.52 -14.27
C GLY A 44 -0.16 6.96 -14.77
N ARG A 45 0.69 7.30 -15.74
CA ARG A 45 0.72 8.65 -16.35
C ARG A 45 -0.63 9.11 -16.91
N ARG A 46 -1.46 8.16 -17.35
CA ARG A 46 -2.78 8.40 -17.99
C ARG A 46 -3.88 7.48 -17.44
N ALA A 47 -3.65 6.86 -16.29
CA ALA A 47 -4.57 5.89 -15.72
C ALA A 47 -4.63 6.06 -14.20
N SER A 48 -5.84 6.12 -13.66
CA SER A 48 -6.02 6.15 -12.20
C SER A 48 -5.52 4.85 -11.56
N ALA A 49 -5.36 4.88 -10.23
CA ALA A 49 -5.06 3.67 -9.47
C ALA A 49 -6.15 2.60 -9.65
N ALA A 50 -7.42 3.01 -9.67
CA ALA A 50 -8.57 2.14 -9.92
C ALA A 50 -8.54 1.53 -11.33
N ASP A 51 -8.25 2.32 -12.37
CA ASP A 51 -8.14 1.82 -13.76
C ASP A 51 -7.04 0.76 -13.88
N ARG A 52 -5.90 1.01 -13.23
CA ARG A 52 -4.79 0.05 -13.21
C ARG A 52 -5.16 -1.22 -12.46
N ALA A 53 -5.79 -1.12 -11.29
CA ALA A 53 -6.26 -2.28 -10.54
C ALA A 53 -7.24 -3.12 -11.37
N ARG A 54 -8.22 -2.47 -12.02
CA ARG A 54 -9.17 -3.15 -12.91
C ARG A 54 -8.48 -3.90 -14.04
N ARG A 55 -7.52 -3.26 -14.72
CA ARG A 55 -6.84 -3.86 -15.87
C ARG A 55 -5.83 -4.94 -15.48
N GLU A 56 -5.05 -4.73 -14.42
CA GLU A 56 -3.87 -5.55 -14.11
C GLU A 56 -4.15 -6.62 -13.04
N ILE A 57 -5.18 -6.41 -12.20
CA ILE A 57 -5.55 -7.33 -11.13
C ILE A 57 -6.83 -8.07 -11.50
N PHE A 58 -7.96 -7.36 -11.56
CA PHE A 58 -9.27 -8.02 -11.67
C PHE A 58 -9.54 -8.63 -13.05
N ARG A 59 -8.92 -8.13 -14.12
CA ARG A 59 -8.98 -8.76 -15.46
C ARG A 59 -7.93 -9.85 -15.70
N ASN A 60 -7.08 -10.14 -14.72
CA ASN A 60 -6.08 -11.19 -14.85
C ASN A 60 -6.74 -12.59 -14.83
N ASP A 61 -6.22 -13.51 -15.62
CA ASP A 61 -6.72 -14.90 -15.75
C ASP A 61 -6.67 -15.67 -14.42
N CYS A 62 -5.80 -15.29 -13.47
CA CYS A 62 -5.81 -15.90 -12.14
C CYS A 62 -7.16 -15.75 -11.41
N PHE A 63 -7.97 -14.74 -11.76
CA PHE A 63 -9.31 -14.54 -11.24
C PHE A 63 -10.38 -15.37 -11.97
N ASP A 64 -10.05 -16.13 -13.01
CA ASP A 64 -11.04 -16.92 -13.79
C ASP A 64 -11.82 -17.87 -12.89
N ARG A 65 -11.12 -18.53 -11.96
CA ARG A 65 -11.76 -19.41 -10.99
C ARG A 65 -12.76 -18.65 -10.11
N LEU A 66 -12.34 -17.54 -9.49
CA LEU A 66 -13.22 -16.73 -8.65
C LEU A 66 -14.41 -16.18 -9.44
N ARG A 67 -14.20 -15.73 -10.69
CA ARG A 67 -15.28 -15.32 -11.60
C ARG A 67 -16.27 -16.45 -11.86
N SER A 68 -15.78 -17.67 -12.12
CA SER A 68 -16.66 -18.82 -12.35
C SER A 68 -17.46 -19.23 -11.12
N GLU A 69 -16.88 -19.11 -9.91
CA GLU A 69 -17.53 -19.47 -8.65
C GLU A 69 -18.56 -18.40 -8.22
N VAL A 70 -18.30 -17.12 -8.47
CA VAL A 70 -19.18 -16.00 -8.05
C VAL A 70 -20.22 -15.63 -9.10
N GLY A 71 -19.90 -15.81 -10.39
CA GLY A 71 -20.74 -15.45 -11.53
C GLY A 71 -20.93 -13.94 -11.69
N ASP A 72 -22.12 -13.52 -12.08
CA ASP A 72 -22.48 -12.12 -12.37
C ASP A 72 -22.31 -11.16 -11.19
N ARG A 73 -22.15 -11.70 -9.97
CA ARG A 73 -21.89 -10.92 -8.76
C ARG A 73 -20.42 -10.53 -8.57
N PHE A 74 -19.53 -10.97 -9.46
CA PHE A 74 -18.09 -10.78 -9.30
C PHE A 74 -17.71 -9.30 -9.07
N ASP A 75 -18.21 -8.42 -9.94
CA ASP A 75 -17.90 -6.98 -9.85
C ASP A 75 -18.45 -6.38 -8.55
N ALA A 76 -19.67 -6.77 -8.14
CA ALA A 76 -20.27 -6.32 -6.87
C ALA A 76 -19.51 -6.83 -5.64
N GLU A 77 -19.02 -8.07 -5.64
CA GLU A 77 -18.20 -8.60 -4.55
C GLU A 77 -16.84 -7.89 -4.44
N VAL A 78 -16.21 -7.60 -5.58
CA VAL A 78 -14.97 -6.82 -5.62
C VAL A 78 -15.22 -5.41 -5.11
N GLU A 79 -16.26 -4.73 -5.57
CA GLU A 79 -16.61 -3.38 -5.11
C GLU A 79 -16.98 -3.35 -3.63
N ARG A 80 -17.67 -4.38 -3.12
CA ARG A 80 -18.01 -4.46 -1.70
C ARG A 80 -16.79 -4.58 -0.81
N ARG A 81 -15.81 -5.40 -1.22
CA ARG A 81 -14.72 -5.85 -0.34
C ARG A 81 -13.38 -5.18 -0.60
N VAL A 82 -13.22 -4.52 -1.74
CA VAL A 82 -11.94 -3.94 -2.15
C VAL A 82 -12.05 -2.43 -2.25
N ARG A 83 -11.06 -1.75 -1.68
CA ARG A 83 -10.81 -0.33 -1.91
C ARG A 83 -9.44 -0.18 -2.54
N VAL A 84 -9.35 0.64 -3.58
CA VAL A 84 -8.08 0.93 -4.26
C VAL A 84 -7.69 2.36 -3.90
N VAL A 85 -6.50 2.51 -3.31
CA VAL A 85 -5.94 3.81 -2.95
C VAL A 85 -4.75 4.14 -3.83
N ALA A 86 -4.62 5.41 -4.19
CA ALA A 86 -3.50 5.87 -5.00
C ALA A 86 -2.27 6.09 -4.11
N GLY A 87 -1.16 5.42 -4.43
CA GLY A 87 0.06 5.59 -3.64
C GLY A 87 1.29 4.95 -4.24
N ASP A 88 2.45 5.34 -3.71
CA ASP A 88 3.74 4.81 -4.08
C ASP A 88 4.59 4.55 -2.82
N VAL A 89 4.97 3.29 -2.62
CA VAL A 89 5.85 2.87 -1.51
C VAL A 89 7.22 3.56 -1.51
N ALA A 90 7.65 4.12 -2.64
CA ALA A 90 8.91 4.85 -2.76
C ALA A 90 8.81 6.34 -2.34
N VAL A 91 7.61 6.82 -2.00
CA VAL A 91 7.34 8.21 -1.62
C VAL A 91 7.09 8.27 -0.12
N ASP A 92 7.62 9.31 0.54
CA ASP A 92 7.38 9.53 1.97
C ASP A 92 5.87 9.64 2.26
N GLY A 93 5.43 8.94 3.31
CA GLY A 93 4.00 8.83 3.62
C GLY A 93 3.18 8.12 2.52
N LEU A 94 3.84 7.31 1.68
CA LEU A 94 3.27 6.52 0.59
C LEU A 94 2.61 7.35 -0.53
N GLY A 95 2.79 8.68 -0.53
CA GLY A 95 2.10 9.57 -1.46
C GLY A 95 0.57 9.57 -1.33
N LEU A 96 0.04 9.13 -0.18
CA LEU A 96 -1.40 9.06 0.07
C LEU A 96 -2.00 10.45 0.25
N GLY A 97 -3.11 10.69 -0.44
CA GLY A 97 -3.98 11.86 -0.21
C GLY A 97 -4.70 11.78 1.14
N ASP A 98 -5.32 12.89 1.54
CA ASP A 98 -5.93 13.02 2.87
C ASP A 98 -7.09 12.04 3.11
N GLU A 99 -7.83 11.69 2.07
CA GLU A 99 -8.93 10.72 2.16
C GLU A 99 -8.43 9.25 2.20
N ASP A 100 -7.38 8.94 1.44
CA ASP A 100 -6.83 7.59 1.32
C ASP A 100 -5.98 7.20 2.54
N ARG A 101 -5.36 8.19 3.19
CA ARG A 101 -4.47 7.98 4.35
C ARG A 101 -5.15 7.29 5.54
N PRO A 102 -6.30 7.76 6.07
CA PRO A 102 -6.98 7.08 7.16
C PRO A 102 -7.47 5.69 6.75
N LEU A 103 -7.89 5.50 5.50
CA LEU A 103 -8.33 4.21 4.99
C LEU A 103 -7.17 3.20 4.99
N PHE A 104 -6.00 3.57 4.45
CA PHE A 104 -4.83 2.70 4.47
C PHE A 104 -4.33 2.44 5.91
N ALA A 105 -4.34 3.46 6.77
CA ALA A 105 -3.93 3.34 8.17
C ALA A 105 -4.88 2.48 9.02
N SER A 106 -6.13 2.28 8.59
CA SER A 106 -7.12 1.43 9.27
C SER A 106 -6.89 -0.07 9.08
N ALA A 107 -5.88 -0.48 8.30
CA ALA A 107 -5.58 -1.89 8.08
C ALA A 107 -5.05 -2.57 9.35
N ASP A 108 -5.60 -3.74 9.68
CA ASP A 108 -5.08 -4.61 10.74
C ASP A 108 -3.76 -5.27 10.34
N VAL A 109 -3.62 -5.57 9.04
CA VAL A 109 -2.47 -6.30 8.48
C VAL A 109 -2.01 -5.62 7.20
N VAL A 110 -0.71 -5.44 7.05
CA VAL A 110 -0.10 -4.94 5.82
C VAL A 110 0.74 -6.05 5.19
N VAL A 111 0.42 -6.42 3.95
CA VAL A 111 1.23 -7.33 3.14
C VAL A 111 1.99 -6.53 2.09
N HIS A 112 3.33 -6.62 2.14
CA HIS A 112 4.21 -6.01 1.16
C HIS A 112 4.70 -7.04 0.14
N SER A 113 4.22 -6.93 -1.10
CA SER A 113 4.63 -7.74 -2.25
C SER A 113 5.21 -6.86 -3.36
N GLY A 114 6.03 -5.88 -2.99
CA GLY A 114 6.74 -4.99 -3.92
C GLY A 114 8.19 -5.43 -4.13
N GLY A 115 8.65 -5.39 -5.39
CA GLY A 115 9.99 -5.83 -5.79
C GLY A 115 10.86 -4.70 -6.36
N ARG A 116 10.91 -3.54 -5.71
CA ARG A 116 11.90 -2.50 -6.08
C ARG A 116 12.68 -2.07 -4.86
N GLU A 117 14.00 -2.01 -5.02
CA GLU A 117 14.94 -1.52 -4.03
C GLU A 117 14.53 -0.12 -3.56
N LEU A 118 14.21 0.01 -2.27
CA LEU A 118 13.96 1.29 -1.64
C LEU A 118 15.31 2.02 -1.57
N ARG A 119 15.55 3.01 -2.44
CA ARG A 119 16.69 3.92 -2.25
C ARG A 119 16.39 4.75 -1.02
N LEU A 120 16.85 4.28 0.14
CA LEU A 120 16.77 5.03 1.39
C LEU A 120 17.55 6.34 1.17
N ALA A 121 16.84 7.44 0.95
CA ALA A 121 17.45 8.75 0.95
C ALA A 121 18.14 8.90 2.31
N ARG A 122 19.47 8.99 2.29
CA ARG A 122 20.28 9.09 3.50
C ARG A 122 19.74 10.26 4.31
N ARG A 123 19.21 9.98 5.51
CA ARG A 123 18.80 11.01 6.46
C ARG A 123 19.97 11.98 6.64
N HIS A 124 19.72 13.26 6.37
CA HIS A 124 20.65 14.33 6.65
C HIS A 124 20.90 14.31 8.17
N ARG A 125 22.08 13.87 8.61
CA ARG A 125 22.51 14.11 10.00
C ARG A 125 22.66 15.61 10.15
N SER A 126 21.80 16.24 10.95
CA SER A 126 22.11 17.55 11.49
C SER A 126 23.36 17.38 12.36
N ARG A 127 24.49 17.92 11.91
CA ARG A 127 25.64 18.13 12.80
C ARG A 127 25.22 19.21 13.79
N GLY A 128 24.90 18.80 15.00
CA GLY A 128 24.91 19.71 16.14
C GLY A 128 26.31 20.29 16.28
N GLN A 129 26.43 21.61 16.13
CA GLN A 129 27.57 22.37 16.64
C GLN A 129 27.04 23.56 17.42
N SER A 130 27.14 23.44 18.74
CA SER A 130 27.54 24.50 19.68
C SER A 130 27.83 23.83 21.03
N PRO A 131 28.73 24.36 21.89
CA PRO A 131 29.32 25.70 21.88
C PRO A 131 30.87 25.69 21.91
N ARG A 132 31.51 26.77 21.43
CA ARG A 132 32.88 27.10 21.87
C ARG A 132 32.78 28.11 23.00
N SER A 133 33.12 27.65 24.20
CA SER A 133 33.48 28.46 25.37
C SER A 133 34.97 28.84 25.31
N GLY A 134 35.31 30.00 25.89
CA GLY A 134 36.67 30.47 26.16
C GLY A 134 37.00 31.77 25.40
N ALA A 135 36.92 32.97 25.97
CA ALA A 135 37.64 33.60 27.11
C ALA A 135 38.78 34.54 26.65
N GLY A 136 38.80 35.76 27.22
CA GLY A 136 39.88 36.76 27.14
C GLY A 136 39.83 37.67 25.91
N GLY A 137 39.90 39.01 25.96
CA GLY A 137 40.40 39.94 26.97
C GLY A 137 40.08 41.39 26.55
N ARG A 138 40.29 42.32 27.48
CA ARG A 138 39.80 43.72 27.56
C ARG A 138 40.40 44.69 26.52
N PRO A 139 39.81 45.91 26.35
CA PRO A 139 40.19 46.87 25.32
C PRO A 139 41.32 47.81 25.78
N ALA A 140 42.05 48.40 24.84
CA ALA A 140 42.89 49.56 25.07
C ALA A 140 42.77 50.55 23.90
N SER A 141 42.35 51.77 24.26
CA SER A 141 42.59 53.10 23.66
C SER A 141 42.65 53.25 22.15
#